data_AF-A0A7S4CMT9-F1
#
_entry.id   AF-A0A7S4CMT9-F1
#
_cell.length_a   1.000
_cell.length_b   1.000
_cell.length_c   1.000
_cell.angle_alpha   90.00
_cell.angle_beta   90.00
_cell.angle_gamma   90.00
#
_symmetry.space_group_name_H-M   'P 1'
#
loop_
_entity.id
_entity.type
_entity.pdbx_description
1 polymer ?
#
loop_
_entity_poly.entity_id
_entity_poly.type
_entity_poly.pdbx_seq_one_letter_code
_entity_poly.pdbx_strand_id
1 'polypeptide(L)'
;MDYLMLTQPQYKQDATASWAPGTSLIYLVAFCDAAYLALAAQMLRTLYHFGGYCGDVLFITEEALKASILAMPELVHFKVHFLILGPCFRGPKEEQRLVAAVARMRVFEFDGIQRFNTLLYLDTDILVLNKIQPLLDGLSGGQYMSAMPEMTICSPYHGGHLLFWYLANTEPVRMSDPIKGYEYYMDRMSILSDVGCQQKSFNTGVLLVPNSAWMRDFFNATVAHVNEWMRLGFRLPKAMEQPFITFQGHRYRAVQFYPVRNMTQVLYLSDSQFATRTPDPAAVLVHFPMRGGQKKQLMRAFMQRNRIVLQADKHHGATCTSQPERAK
;
A
#
# COMPACT_ATOMS: atom_id res chain seq x y z
N MET A 1 -23.82 14.78 13.04
CA MET A 1 -22.73 15.20 13.93
C MET A 1 -21.44 14.64 13.37
N ASP A 2 -20.55 15.50 12.88
CA ASP A 2 -19.27 15.12 12.31
C ASP A 2 -18.22 14.90 13.41
N TYR A 3 -18.29 13.75 14.09
CA TYR A 3 -17.37 13.39 15.19
C TYR A 3 -15.88 13.33 14.79
N LEU A 4 -15.58 13.37 13.49
CA LEU A 4 -14.22 13.41 12.94
C LEU A 4 -13.76 14.82 12.51
N MET A 5 -14.53 15.88 12.77
CA MET A 5 -14.07 17.27 12.65
C MET A 5 -13.18 17.65 13.84
N LEU A 6 -12.14 16.87 14.08
CA LEU A 6 -11.09 17.24 15.04
C LEU A 6 -10.36 18.47 14.50
N THR A 7 -9.89 19.33 15.40
CA THR A 7 -9.11 20.52 15.08
C THR A 7 -7.99 20.14 14.12
N GLN A 8 -8.11 20.59 12.87
CA GLN A 8 -7.12 20.30 11.85
C GLN A 8 -5.77 20.83 12.34
N PRO A 9 -4.69 20.04 12.24
CA PRO A 9 -3.37 20.66 12.16
C PRO A 9 -3.47 21.68 11.01
N GLN A 10 -3.40 22.97 11.31
CA GLN A 10 -3.36 24.00 10.29
C GLN A 10 -2.03 23.87 9.57
N TYR A 11 -1.96 22.96 8.59
CA TYR A 11 -0.81 22.85 7.73
C TYR A 11 -0.92 23.98 6.71
N LYS A 12 -0.03 24.97 6.82
CA LYS A 12 0.08 26.00 5.79
C LYS A 12 0.49 25.32 4.50
N GLN A 13 -0.25 25.59 3.43
CA GLN A 13 0.09 25.12 2.10
C GLN A 13 1.42 25.76 1.67
N ASP A 14 2.52 25.04 1.84
CA ASP A 14 3.77 25.39 1.18
C ASP A 14 3.67 24.96 -0.29
N ALA A 15 2.99 25.80 -1.07
CA ALA A 15 2.63 25.53 -2.46
C ALA A 15 3.79 25.66 -3.47
N THR A 16 5.06 25.59 -3.05
CA THR A 16 6.15 26.12 -3.90
C THR A 16 7.35 25.21 -4.12
N ALA A 17 7.34 23.95 -3.70
CA ALA A 17 8.32 23.00 -4.22
C ALA A 17 7.92 22.60 -5.66
N SER A 18 8.38 23.38 -6.65
CA SER A 18 8.22 23.02 -8.07
C SER A 18 9.13 21.84 -8.38
N TRP A 19 8.60 20.63 -8.24
CA TRP A 19 9.27 19.44 -8.73
C TRP A 19 9.25 19.46 -10.26
N ALA A 20 10.39 19.17 -10.90
CA ALA A 20 10.50 19.05 -12.36
C ALA A 20 9.46 18.04 -12.91
N PRO A 21 9.14 18.03 -14.23
CA PRO A 21 8.21 17.07 -14.83
C PRO A 21 8.47 15.64 -14.35
N GLY A 22 7.45 15.04 -13.75
CA GLY A 22 7.63 14.02 -12.72
C GLY A 22 7.97 12.64 -13.24
N THR A 23 9.01 12.03 -12.66
CA THR A 23 9.25 10.59 -12.79
C THR A 23 8.41 9.84 -11.75
N SER A 24 7.98 8.62 -12.09
CA SER A 24 7.23 7.75 -11.19
C SER A 24 8.14 6.67 -10.61
N LEU A 25 8.06 6.43 -9.30
CA LEU A 25 8.71 5.30 -8.62
C LEU A 25 7.67 4.24 -8.30
N ILE A 26 7.83 3.03 -8.82
CA ILE A 26 7.08 1.88 -8.31
C ILE A 26 7.90 1.26 -7.19
N TYR A 27 7.28 0.99 -6.05
CA TYR A 27 7.98 0.39 -4.92
C TYR A 27 7.19 -0.73 -4.27
N LEU A 28 7.94 -1.68 -3.70
CA LEU A 28 7.39 -2.86 -3.05
C LEU A 28 8.21 -3.20 -1.82
N VAL A 29 7.59 -3.97 -0.94
CA VAL A 29 8.21 -4.48 0.29
C VAL A 29 8.38 -5.98 0.17
N ALA A 30 9.61 -6.46 0.43
CA ALA A 30 9.90 -7.90 0.44
C ALA A 30 10.86 -8.24 1.57
N PHE A 31 10.43 -9.12 2.47
CA PHE A 31 11.18 -9.52 3.66
C PHE A 31 11.00 -11.01 3.97
N CYS A 32 11.93 -11.59 4.75
CA CYS A 32 11.88 -12.91 5.40
C CYS A 32 11.80 -14.16 4.51
N ASP A 33 11.07 -14.15 3.39
CA ASP A 33 10.58 -15.39 2.77
C ASP A 33 10.67 -15.37 1.24
N ALA A 34 11.35 -16.39 0.70
CA ALA A 34 11.54 -16.61 -0.74
C ALA A 34 10.20 -16.76 -1.50
N ALA A 35 9.12 -17.14 -0.82
CA ALA A 35 7.78 -17.15 -1.42
C ALA A 35 7.35 -15.74 -1.86
N TYR A 36 7.62 -14.71 -1.06
CA TYR A 36 7.33 -13.31 -1.44
C TYR A 36 8.21 -12.85 -2.60
N LEU A 37 9.46 -13.29 -2.66
CA LEU A 37 10.33 -13.02 -3.82
C LEU A 37 9.76 -13.63 -5.11
N ALA A 38 9.19 -14.83 -5.04
CA ALA A 38 8.54 -15.45 -6.19
C ALA A 38 7.26 -14.71 -6.63
N LEU A 39 6.53 -14.11 -5.68
CA LEU A 39 5.37 -13.26 -5.98
C LEU A 39 5.82 -11.93 -6.61
N ALA A 40 6.84 -11.28 -6.04
CA ALA A 40 7.45 -10.06 -6.57
C ALA A 40 7.96 -10.26 -8.01
N ALA A 41 8.66 -11.35 -8.29
CA ALA A 41 9.10 -11.69 -9.64
C ALA A 41 7.91 -11.81 -10.61
N GLN A 42 6.82 -12.47 -10.19
CA GLN A 42 5.60 -12.59 -11.00
C GLN A 42 4.96 -11.21 -11.26
N MET A 43 4.86 -10.36 -10.23
CA MET A 43 4.34 -9.00 -10.32
C MET A 43 5.17 -8.17 -11.31
N LEU A 44 6.50 -8.14 -11.15
CA LEU A 44 7.44 -7.41 -12.02
C LEU A 44 7.34 -7.86 -13.49
N ARG A 45 7.25 -9.18 -13.70
CA ARG A 45 7.06 -9.73 -15.04
C ARG A 45 5.80 -9.18 -15.69
N THR A 46 4.68 -9.20 -14.96
CA THR A 46 3.41 -8.65 -15.49
C THR A 46 3.43 -7.14 -15.65
N LEU A 47 4.12 -6.42 -14.75
CA LEU A 47 4.31 -4.98 -14.81
C LEU A 47 5.06 -4.54 -16.07
N TYR A 48 6.07 -5.30 -16.48
CA TYR A 48 6.77 -5.06 -17.74
C TYR A 48 5.89 -5.41 -18.95
N HIS A 49 5.46 -6.67 -19.07
CA HIS A 49 4.81 -7.15 -20.30
C HIS A 49 3.42 -6.56 -20.55
N PHE A 50 2.62 -6.35 -19.51
CA PHE A 50 1.25 -5.83 -19.64
C PHE A 50 1.16 -4.38 -19.18
N GLY A 51 1.87 -4.04 -18.09
CA GLY A 51 1.93 -2.67 -17.59
C GLY A 51 2.67 -1.71 -18.49
N GLY A 52 3.59 -2.20 -19.33
CA GLY A 52 4.44 -1.38 -20.19
C GLY A 52 5.40 -0.49 -19.39
N TYR A 53 5.69 -0.84 -18.15
CA TYR A 53 6.56 -0.06 -17.27
C TYR A 53 7.99 -0.61 -17.31
N CYS A 54 8.94 0.30 -17.45
CA CYS A 54 10.39 0.04 -17.55
C CYS A 54 11.19 1.09 -16.75
N GLY A 55 10.54 1.74 -15.78
CA GLY A 55 11.09 2.84 -15.00
C GLY A 55 11.87 2.38 -13.76
N ASP A 56 11.92 3.27 -12.77
CA ASP A 56 12.59 3.02 -11.50
C ASP A 56 11.72 2.13 -10.58
N VAL A 57 12.33 1.08 -10.04
CA VAL A 57 11.71 0.20 -9.04
C VAL A 57 12.50 0.25 -7.75
N LEU A 58 11.85 0.48 -6.61
CA LEU A 58 12.47 0.44 -5.29
C LEU A 58 12.03 -0.82 -4.53
N PHE A 59 13.01 -1.59 -4.06
CA PHE A 59 12.79 -2.63 -3.06
C PHE A 59 13.07 -2.09 -1.67
N ILE A 60 12.08 -2.12 -0.80
CA ILE A 60 12.28 -1.95 0.65
C ILE A 60 12.45 -3.35 1.24
N THR A 61 13.65 -3.65 1.72
CA THR A 61 14.04 -5.02 2.08
C THR A 61 15.16 -5.04 3.13
N GLU A 62 15.69 -6.23 3.44
CA GLU A 62 16.83 -6.45 4.31
C GLU A 62 18.07 -6.88 3.52
N GLU A 63 19.27 -6.62 4.06
CA GLU A 63 20.53 -6.87 3.34
C GLU A 63 20.66 -8.34 2.89
N ALA A 64 20.17 -9.28 3.71
CA ALA A 64 20.23 -10.71 3.42
C ALA A 64 19.46 -11.14 2.16
N LEU A 65 18.44 -10.38 1.73
CA LEU A 65 17.63 -10.70 0.54
C LEU A 65 18.11 -9.98 -0.71
N LYS A 66 18.97 -8.96 -0.59
CA LYS A 66 19.41 -8.13 -1.70
C LYS A 66 20.02 -8.93 -2.86
N ALA A 67 20.90 -9.89 -2.54
CA ALA A 67 21.52 -10.74 -3.56
C ALA A 67 20.48 -11.61 -4.30
N SER A 68 19.53 -12.19 -3.58
CA SER A 68 18.43 -12.99 -4.15
C SER A 68 17.50 -12.15 -5.03
N ILE A 69 17.26 -10.89 -4.65
CA ILE A 69 16.49 -9.95 -5.47
C ILE A 69 17.26 -9.63 -6.74
N LEU A 70 18.54 -9.25 -6.65
CA LEU A 70 19.38 -8.94 -7.82
C LEU A 70 19.53 -10.11 -8.81
N ALA A 71 19.36 -11.35 -8.35
CA ALA A 71 19.37 -12.54 -9.20
C ALA A 71 18.06 -12.77 -9.99
N MET A 72 17.01 -11.97 -9.76
CA MET A 72 15.74 -12.09 -10.49
C MET A 72 15.93 -11.65 -11.96
N PRO A 73 15.65 -12.51 -12.95
CA PRO A 73 15.81 -12.17 -14.36
C PRO A 73 14.92 -11.00 -14.80
N GLU A 74 13.77 -10.81 -14.15
CA GLU A 74 12.84 -9.72 -14.46
C GLU A 74 13.44 -8.32 -14.26
N LEU A 75 14.48 -8.18 -13.43
CA LEU A 75 15.07 -6.87 -13.11
C LEU A 75 15.81 -6.22 -14.27
N VAL A 76 16.15 -6.98 -15.32
CA VAL A 76 16.85 -6.44 -16.51
C VAL A 76 16.06 -5.32 -17.20
N HIS A 77 14.74 -5.24 -16.97
CA HIS A 77 13.86 -4.25 -17.58
C HIS A 77 13.68 -2.97 -16.75
N PHE A 78 14.26 -2.89 -15.55
CA PHE A 78 14.01 -1.82 -14.60
C PHE A 78 15.30 -1.18 -14.08
N LYS A 79 15.20 0.07 -13.65
CA LYS A 79 16.25 0.71 -12.86
C LYS A 79 16.00 0.44 -11.38
N VAL A 80 16.74 -0.50 -10.82
CA VAL A 80 16.48 -1.03 -9.47
C VAL A 80 17.20 -0.21 -8.40
N HIS A 81 16.46 0.14 -7.34
CA HIS A 81 16.95 0.79 -6.13
C HIS A 81 16.63 -0.08 -4.92
N PHE A 82 17.35 0.18 -3.83
CA PHE A 82 17.14 -0.50 -2.55
C PHE A 82 17.06 0.51 -1.42
N LEU A 83 16.08 0.31 -0.54
CA LEU A 83 16.06 0.86 0.81
C LEU A 83 16.25 -0.32 1.75
N ILE A 84 17.49 -0.48 2.23
CA ILE A 84 17.83 -1.57 3.15
C ILE A 84 17.51 -1.11 4.56
N LEU A 85 16.55 -1.77 5.17
CA LEU A 85 16.24 -1.58 6.58
C LEU A 85 17.10 -2.57 7.38
N GLY A 86 17.83 -2.06 8.39
CA GLY A 86 18.64 -2.87 9.33
C GLY A 86 17.80 -3.95 10.01
N PRO A 87 18.38 -4.94 10.71
CA PRO A 87 17.73 -6.20 11.04
C PRO A 87 16.34 -5.98 11.67
N CYS A 88 15.31 -6.02 10.82
CA CYS A 88 13.94 -5.60 11.15
C CYS A 88 13.24 -6.64 12.04
N PHE A 89 13.84 -7.82 12.15
CA PHE A 89 13.18 -9.03 12.62
C PHE A 89 13.83 -9.60 13.88
N ARG A 90 13.90 -8.76 14.91
CA ARG A 90 14.15 -9.25 16.28
C ARG A 90 12.82 -9.30 17.02
N GLY A 91 12.60 -10.33 17.83
CA GLY A 91 11.38 -10.47 18.64
C GLY A 91 10.35 -11.46 18.08
N PRO A 92 9.12 -11.47 18.62
CA PRO A 92 8.04 -12.37 18.22
C PRO A 92 7.66 -12.25 16.74
N LYS A 93 7.29 -13.38 16.12
CA LYS A 93 6.93 -13.46 14.69
C LYS A 93 5.83 -12.48 14.26
N GLU A 94 4.90 -12.13 15.16
CA GLU A 94 3.82 -11.18 14.85
C GLU A 94 4.32 -9.74 14.77
N GLU A 95 5.19 -9.33 15.68
CA GLU A 95 5.84 -8.01 15.64
C GLU A 95 6.71 -7.88 14.39
N GLN A 96 7.47 -8.94 14.06
CA GLN A 96 8.25 -8.98 12.83
C GLN A 96 7.38 -8.75 11.58
N ARG A 97 6.21 -9.40 11.51
CA ARG A 97 5.26 -9.21 10.41
C ARG A 97 4.72 -7.79 10.34
N LEU A 98 4.43 -7.18 11.49
CA LEU A 98 3.99 -5.79 11.55
C LEU A 98 5.09 -4.82 11.10
N VAL A 99 6.33 -5.02 11.54
CA VAL A 99 7.47 -4.22 11.09
C VAL A 99 7.65 -4.31 9.57
N ALA A 100 7.57 -5.52 9.01
CA ALA A 100 7.60 -5.72 7.55
C ALA A 100 6.44 -4.98 6.87
N ALA A 101 5.22 -5.12 7.36
CA ALA A 101 4.03 -4.46 6.83
C ALA A 101 4.15 -2.92 6.83
N VAL A 102 4.68 -2.35 7.92
CA VAL A 102 4.87 -0.91 8.14
C VAL A 102 5.98 -0.32 7.27
N ALA A 103 6.94 -1.14 6.83
CA ALA A 103 8.08 -0.68 6.03
C ALA A 103 7.68 0.06 4.75
N ARG A 104 6.49 -0.20 4.19
CA ARG A 104 5.96 0.53 3.01
C ARG A 104 5.81 2.04 3.26
N MET A 105 5.64 2.46 4.50
CA MET A 105 5.54 3.88 4.88
C MET A 105 6.92 4.55 5.01
N ARG A 106 8.01 3.76 5.03
CA ARG A 106 9.38 4.27 5.14
C ARG A 106 9.98 4.66 3.78
N VAL A 107 9.20 4.66 2.70
CA VAL A 107 9.64 5.03 1.34
C VAL A 107 10.33 6.40 1.28
N PHE A 108 9.97 7.34 2.14
CA PHE A 108 10.58 8.67 2.21
C PHE A 108 11.98 8.70 2.83
N GLU A 109 12.44 7.59 3.41
CA GLU A 109 13.82 7.42 3.88
C GLU A 109 14.79 7.02 2.76
N PHE A 110 14.27 6.79 1.55
CA PHE A 110 15.12 6.53 0.40
C PHE A 110 15.85 7.81 -0.06
N ASP A 111 17.18 7.78 -0.04
CA ASP A 111 18.05 8.92 -0.41
C ASP A 111 17.80 9.50 -1.82
N GLY A 112 17.15 8.74 -2.71
CA GLY A 112 16.82 9.15 -4.07
C GLY A 112 15.37 9.62 -4.26
N ILE A 113 14.60 9.77 -3.19
CA ILE A 113 13.15 10.04 -3.24
C ILE A 113 12.81 11.34 -3.97
N GLN A 114 13.64 12.38 -3.81
CA GLN A 114 13.53 13.70 -4.43
C GLN A 114 13.54 13.69 -5.98
N ARG A 115 13.86 12.56 -6.61
CA ARG A 115 13.85 12.44 -8.08
C ARG A 115 12.45 12.18 -8.64
N PHE A 116 11.52 11.74 -7.78
CA PHE A 116 10.20 11.23 -8.17
C PHE A 116 9.11 12.17 -7.68
N ASN A 117 8.03 12.29 -8.45
CA ASN A 117 6.85 13.06 -8.02
C ASN A 117 5.71 12.15 -7.59
N THR A 118 5.66 10.96 -8.19
CA THR A 118 4.60 9.97 -8.00
C THR A 118 5.23 8.71 -7.45
N LEU A 119 4.70 8.21 -6.34
CA LEU A 119 5.09 6.93 -5.75
C LEU A 119 3.90 5.98 -5.87
N LEU A 120 4.10 4.80 -6.47
CA LEU A 120 3.08 3.75 -6.52
C LEU A 120 3.57 2.54 -5.73
N TYR A 121 2.92 2.29 -4.60
CA TYR A 121 3.09 1.08 -3.84
C TYR A 121 2.27 -0.06 -4.45
N LEU A 122 2.88 -1.24 -4.57
CA LEU A 122 2.20 -2.48 -4.92
C LEU A 122 2.60 -3.59 -3.93
N ASP A 123 1.61 -4.26 -3.33
CA ASP A 123 1.84 -5.54 -2.66
C ASP A 123 2.38 -6.57 -3.68
N THR A 124 3.23 -7.48 -3.22
CA THR A 124 3.89 -8.47 -4.11
C THR A 124 2.94 -9.47 -4.75
N ASP A 125 1.74 -9.64 -4.21
CA ASP A 125 0.69 -10.54 -4.69
C ASP A 125 -0.31 -9.83 -5.62
N ILE A 126 0.19 -8.87 -6.40
CA ILE A 126 -0.55 -8.17 -7.44
C ILE A 126 -0.11 -8.65 -8.81
N LEU A 127 -1.06 -8.78 -9.73
CA LEU A 127 -0.81 -8.91 -11.17
C LEU A 127 -1.17 -7.61 -11.88
N VAL A 128 -0.34 -7.20 -12.83
CA VAL A 128 -0.65 -6.10 -13.76
C VAL A 128 -1.19 -6.69 -15.06
N LEU A 129 -2.38 -6.30 -15.49
CA LEU A 129 -3.07 -6.85 -16.66
C LEU A 129 -3.16 -5.89 -17.85
N ASN A 130 -2.92 -4.60 -17.62
CA ASN A 130 -2.99 -3.56 -18.65
C ASN A 130 -2.02 -2.43 -18.34
N LYS A 131 -1.90 -1.45 -19.24
CA LYS A 131 -0.96 -0.31 -19.11
C LYS A 131 -1.12 0.37 -17.74
N ILE A 132 0.00 0.56 -17.03
CA ILE A 132 0.00 1.18 -15.70
C ILE A 132 -0.07 2.72 -15.76
N GLN A 133 0.30 3.31 -16.90
CA GLN A 133 0.41 4.76 -17.05
C GLN A 133 -0.86 5.54 -16.64
N PRO A 134 -2.09 5.10 -16.98
CA PRO A 134 -3.31 5.78 -16.53
C PRO A 134 -3.45 5.86 -14.99
N LEU A 135 -2.91 4.89 -14.25
CA LEU A 135 -2.87 4.96 -12.79
C LEU A 135 -1.84 6.01 -12.34
N LEU A 136 -0.65 6.02 -12.93
CA LEU A 136 0.44 6.94 -12.57
C LEU A 136 0.09 8.41 -12.88
N ASP A 137 -0.62 8.67 -13.99
CA ASP A 137 -1.04 10.02 -14.40
C ASP A 137 -2.16 10.59 -13.50
N GLY A 138 -2.87 9.71 -12.77
CA GLY A 138 -4.02 10.06 -11.95
C GLY A 138 -3.75 11.01 -10.78
N LEU A 139 -2.49 11.24 -10.41
CA LEU A 139 -2.10 12.13 -9.31
C LEU A 139 -1.80 13.58 -9.71
N SER A 140 -1.92 13.94 -10.99
CA SER A 140 -1.52 15.25 -11.50
C SER A 140 -2.06 16.43 -10.66
N GLY A 141 -1.21 16.98 -9.77
CA GLY A 141 -1.49 18.14 -8.92
C GLY A 141 -2.17 17.87 -7.57
N GLY A 142 -2.35 16.62 -7.14
CA GLY A 142 -3.01 16.27 -5.87
C GLY A 142 -2.09 16.29 -4.65
N GLN A 143 -2.63 16.72 -3.50
CA GLN A 143 -1.96 16.59 -2.18
C GLN A 143 -2.32 15.29 -1.46
N TYR A 144 -3.26 14.51 -2.00
CA TYR A 144 -3.85 13.36 -1.32
C TYR A 144 -3.34 12.05 -1.91
N MET A 145 -3.13 11.06 -1.05
CA MET A 145 -2.93 9.68 -1.46
C MET A 145 -4.22 9.14 -2.08
N SER A 146 -4.10 8.45 -3.21
CA SER A 146 -5.18 7.72 -3.84
C SER A 146 -5.16 6.24 -3.46
N ALA A 147 -6.30 5.76 -2.94
CA ALA A 147 -6.46 4.38 -2.51
C ALA A 147 -7.84 3.82 -2.92
N MET A 148 -7.92 2.50 -2.99
CA MET A 148 -9.14 1.79 -3.38
C MET A 148 -10.07 1.63 -2.17
N PRO A 149 -11.33 2.10 -2.24
CA PRO A 149 -12.23 1.99 -1.10
C PRO A 149 -12.55 0.53 -0.81
N GLU A 150 -12.52 0.17 0.47
CA GLU A 150 -12.78 -1.18 0.97
C GLU A 150 -13.42 -1.06 2.36
N MET A 151 -14.57 -1.72 2.55
CA MET A 151 -15.31 -1.73 3.81
C MET A 151 -15.51 -0.31 4.39
N THR A 152 -15.66 -0.20 5.71
CA THR A 152 -15.79 1.06 6.44
C THR A 152 -14.72 1.18 7.52
N ILE A 153 -14.50 2.39 8.03
CA ILE A 153 -13.49 2.64 9.07
C ILE A 153 -13.74 1.85 10.36
N CYS A 154 -14.99 1.44 10.64
CA CYS A 154 -15.32 0.64 11.81
C CYS A 154 -15.03 -0.85 11.65
N SER A 155 -14.63 -1.31 10.45
CA SER A 155 -14.18 -2.68 10.28
C SER A 155 -12.92 -2.94 11.14
N PRO A 156 -12.81 -4.10 11.80
CA PRO A 156 -11.61 -4.49 12.55
C PRO A 156 -10.36 -4.60 11.67
N TYR A 157 -10.52 -4.66 10.35
CA TYR A 157 -9.43 -4.69 9.36
C TYR A 157 -9.03 -3.29 8.84
N HIS A 158 -9.75 -2.23 9.25
CA HIS A 158 -9.73 -0.92 8.59
C HIS A 158 -9.79 0.27 9.57
N GLY A 159 -9.40 0.06 10.82
CA GLY A 159 -9.22 1.14 11.79
C GLY A 159 -10.18 1.13 12.97
N GLY A 160 -11.17 0.22 13.01
CA GLY A 160 -12.23 0.25 14.03
C GLY A 160 -11.67 0.26 15.45
N HIS A 161 -10.75 -0.67 15.75
CA HIS A 161 -10.06 -0.74 17.04
C HIS A 161 -9.35 0.56 17.46
N LEU A 162 -8.70 1.24 16.50
CA LEU A 162 -7.97 2.49 16.75
C LEU A 162 -8.93 3.65 16.95
N LEU A 163 -10.00 3.71 16.16
CA LEU A 163 -11.07 4.68 16.33
C LEU A 163 -11.70 4.56 17.72
N PHE A 164 -12.00 3.34 18.16
CA PHE A 164 -12.55 3.10 19.50
C PHE A 164 -11.58 3.48 20.61
N TRP A 165 -10.32 3.07 20.50
CA TRP A 165 -9.30 3.49 21.46
C TRP A 165 -9.19 5.02 21.54
N TYR A 166 -9.18 5.69 20.39
CA TYR A 166 -9.11 7.14 20.34
C TYR A 166 -10.31 7.80 21.02
N LEU A 167 -11.55 7.38 20.68
CA LEU A 167 -12.77 7.89 21.30
C LEU A 167 -12.78 7.67 22.83
N ALA A 168 -12.40 6.47 23.27
CA ALA A 168 -12.34 6.12 24.69
C ALA A 168 -11.33 6.96 25.50
N ASN A 169 -10.26 7.46 24.85
CA ASN A 169 -9.21 8.23 25.50
C ASN A 169 -9.31 9.75 25.28
N THR A 170 -10.26 10.21 24.46
CA THR A 170 -10.48 11.65 24.18
C THR A 170 -11.78 12.20 24.74
N GLU A 171 -12.75 11.34 25.08
CA GLU A 171 -13.93 11.69 25.88
C GLU A 171 -13.54 12.03 27.34
N PRO A 172 -14.30 12.89 28.05
CA PRO A 172 -13.99 13.34 29.41
C PRO A 172 -13.99 12.23 30.48
N VAL A 173 -14.42 11.01 30.13
CA VAL A 173 -14.25 9.83 30.97
C VAL A 173 -12.86 9.25 30.72
N ARG A 174 -11.82 9.91 31.26
CA ARG A 174 -10.49 9.29 31.33
C ARG A 174 -10.60 8.00 32.13
N MET A 175 -10.62 6.87 31.43
CA MET A 175 -10.43 5.59 32.10
C MET A 175 -9.00 5.56 32.64
N SER A 176 -8.83 5.19 33.90
CA SER A 176 -7.52 5.10 34.56
C SER A 176 -6.63 4.01 33.95
N ASP A 177 -7.21 3.12 33.14
CA ASP A 177 -6.54 2.03 32.44
C ASP A 177 -7.00 2.01 30.96
N PRO A 178 -6.14 2.46 30.02
CA PRO A 178 -6.44 2.50 28.59
C PRO A 178 -6.71 1.12 27.98
N ILE A 179 -6.15 0.04 28.56
CA ILE A 179 -6.33 -1.34 28.08
C ILE A 179 -7.72 -1.81 28.44
N LYS A 180 -8.15 -1.62 29.69
CA LYS A 180 -9.52 -1.98 30.12
C LYS A 180 -10.60 -1.17 29.41
N GLY A 181 -10.33 0.10 29.11
CA GLY A 181 -11.25 0.90 28.31
C GLY A 181 -11.42 0.33 26.91
N TYR A 182 -10.31 -0.03 26.24
CA TYR A 182 -10.36 -0.67 24.94
C TYR A 182 -11.18 -1.98 24.96
N GLU A 183 -10.93 -2.87 25.92
CA GLU A 183 -11.67 -4.13 26.07
C GLU A 183 -13.17 -3.89 26.33
N TYR A 184 -13.50 -2.92 27.19
CA TYR A 184 -14.88 -2.54 27.50
C TYR A 184 -15.66 -2.07 26.26
N TYR A 185 -15.04 -1.29 25.37
CA TYR A 185 -15.69 -0.81 24.14
C TYR A 185 -15.85 -1.92 23.09
N MET A 186 -14.92 -2.88 23.06
CA MET A 186 -14.97 -4.01 22.14
C MET A 186 -16.18 -4.92 22.39
N ASP A 187 -16.60 -5.05 23.65
CA ASP A 187 -17.81 -5.78 24.02
C ASP A 187 -19.13 -5.04 23.70
N ARG A 188 -19.06 -3.73 23.39
CA ARG A 188 -20.24 -2.87 23.13
C ARG A 188 -20.34 -2.36 21.70
N MET A 189 -19.79 -3.10 20.74
CA MET A 189 -19.80 -2.77 19.31
C MET A 189 -21.20 -2.46 18.72
N SER A 190 -22.30 -2.90 19.35
CA SER A 190 -23.68 -2.61 18.91
C SER A 190 -24.15 -1.18 19.13
N ILE A 191 -23.55 -0.42 20.06
CA ILE A 191 -23.92 0.98 20.36
C ILE A 191 -23.35 1.95 19.29
N LEU A 192 -22.51 1.46 18.38
CA LEU A 192 -21.58 2.28 17.62
C LEU A 192 -21.97 2.48 16.16
N SER A 193 -23.14 1.98 15.73
CA SER A 193 -23.69 2.24 14.37
C SER A 193 -23.85 3.74 14.05
N ASP A 194 -23.91 4.58 15.09
CA ASP A 194 -24.30 5.98 14.99
C ASP A 194 -23.10 6.95 14.92
N VAL A 195 -21.86 6.48 15.13
CA VAL A 195 -20.66 7.35 15.29
C VAL A 195 -19.87 7.57 13.99
N GLY A 196 -20.55 7.54 12.83
CA GLY A 196 -19.88 7.74 11.53
C GLY A 196 -19.20 6.49 10.96
N CYS A 197 -19.61 5.29 11.42
CA CYS A 197 -19.16 4.00 10.90
C CYS A 197 -19.48 3.72 9.42
N GLN A 198 -20.17 4.65 8.74
CA GLN A 198 -20.47 4.58 7.31
C GLN A 198 -19.34 5.16 6.43
N GLN A 199 -18.34 5.82 7.02
CA GLN A 199 -17.20 6.31 6.24
C GLN A 199 -16.46 5.14 5.62
N LYS A 200 -16.33 5.17 4.29
CA LYS A 200 -15.56 4.17 3.53
C LYS A 200 -14.13 4.17 4.03
N SER A 201 -13.56 2.98 4.22
CA SER A 201 -12.11 2.84 4.40
C SER A 201 -11.47 2.42 3.08
N PHE A 202 -10.20 2.02 3.09
CA PHE A 202 -9.47 1.61 1.89
C PHE A 202 -8.50 0.48 2.14
N ASN A 203 -8.20 -0.24 1.05
CA ASN A 203 -7.16 -1.23 1.00
C ASN A 203 -5.77 -0.59 0.87
N THR A 204 -4.76 -1.14 1.55
CA THR A 204 -3.39 -0.60 1.53
C THR A 204 -2.40 -1.35 0.64
N GLY A 205 -2.87 -2.35 -0.12
CA GLY A 205 -2.05 -3.11 -1.06
C GLY A 205 -1.73 -2.37 -2.35
N VAL A 206 -2.52 -1.34 -2.68
CA VAL A 206 -2.23 -0.40 -3.77
C VAL A 206 -2.39 1.02 -3.25
N LEU A 207 -1.28 1.75 -3.15
CA LEU A 207 -1.28 3.15 -2.71
C LEU A 207 -0.57 4.00 -3.75
N LEU A 208 -1.27 5.01 -4.26
CA LEU A 208 -0.68 5.98 -5.17
C LEU A 208 -0.49 7.30 -4.39
N VAL A 209 0.76 7.63 -4.13
CA VAL A 209 1.16 8.64 -3.13
C VAL A 209 1.89 9.79 -3.83
N PRO A 210 1.43 11.05 -3.67
CA PRO A 210 2.21 12.19 -4.14
C PRO A 210 3.44 12.37 -3.26
N ASN A 211 4.63 12.48 -3.88
CA ASN A 211 5.86 12.75 -3.14
C ASN A 211 5.85 14.19 -2.63
N SER A 212 5.42 14.37 -1.39
CA SER A 212 5.26 15.68 -0.75
C SER A 212 5.69 15.62 0.72
N ALA A 213 6.04 16.77 1.29
CA ALA A 213 6.31 16.88 2.72
C ALA A 213 5.08 16.44 3.55
N TRP A 214 3.88 16.81 3.11
CA TRP A 214 2.63 16.40 3.75
C TRP A 214 2.45 14.88 3.81
N MET A 215 2.67 14.16 2.70
CA MET A 215 2.60 12.69 2.71
C MET A 215 3.69 12.04 3.54
N ARG A 216 4.89 12.64 3.59
CA ARG A 216 5.97 12.20 4.46
C ARG A 216 5.59 12.31 5.93
N ASP A 217 5.03 13.45 6.34
CA ASP A 217 4.57 13.68 7.70
C ASP A 217 3.44 12.72 8.09
N PHE A 218 2.50 12.48 7.17
CA PHE A 218 1.43 11.49 7.33
C PHE A 218 1.97 10.06 7.56
N PHE A 219 2.92 9.62 6.74
CA PHE A 219 3.56 8.30 6.90
C PHE A 219 4.37 8.22 8.20
N ASN A 220 5.14 9.25 8.54
CA ASN A 220 5.89 9.31 9.79
C ASN A 220 4.97 9.24 11.03
N ALA A 221 3.86 9.98 11.03
CA ALA A 221 2.87 9.95 12.10
C ALA A 221 2.21 8.56 12.23
N THR A 222 2.00 7.88 11.10
CA THR A 222 1.45 6.53 11.10
C THR A 222 2.44 5.52 11.67
N VAL A 223 3.71 5.57 11.25
CA VAL A 223 4.78 4.74 11.82
C VAL A 223 4.94 4.98 13.32
N ALA A 224 4.93 6.24 13.76
CA ALA A 224 5.01 6.61 15.18
C ALA A 224 3.83 6.04 15.98
N HIS A 225 2.62 6.08 15.44
CA HIS A 225 1.44 5.49 16.10
C HIS A 225 1.56 3.96 16.24
N VAL A 226 2.06 3.26 15.21
CA VAL A 226 2.31 1.82 15.30
C VAL A 226 3.34 1.50 16.38
N ASN A 227 4.45 2.26 16.42
CA ASN A 227 5.50 2.07 17.42
C ASN A 227 4.97 2.27 18.85
N GLU A 228 4.15 3.30 19.06
CA GLU A 228 3.51 3.55 20.35
C GLU A 228 2.54 2.43 20.73
N TRP A 229 1.75 1.93 19.78
CA TRP A 229 0.82 0.82 20.00
C TRP A 229 1.54 -0.44 20.46
N MET A 230 2.67 -0.77 19.81
CA MET A 230 3.53 -1.89 20.20
C MET A 230 4.16 -1.65 21.58
N ARG A 231 4.68 -0.45 21.83
CA ARG A 231 5.32 -0.09 23.11
C ARG A 231 4.35 -0.22 24.29
N LEU A 232 3.08 0.11 24.09
CA LEU A 232 2.02 -0.02 25.09
C LEU A 232 1.53 -1.47 25.28
N GLY A 233 2.02 -2.42 24.46
CA GLY A 233 1.66 -3.84 24.57
C GLY A 233 0.24 -4.14 24.09
N PHE A 234 -0.35 -3.27 23.28
CA PHE A 234 -1.68 -3.53 22.72
C PHE A 234 -1.63 -4.69 21.72
N ARG A 235 -2.74 -5.44 21.65
CA ARG A 235 -2.90 -6.50 20.67
C ARG A 235 -2.79 -5.95 19.25
N LEU A 236 -2.01 -6.62 18.40
CA LEU A 236 -1.86 -6.22 17.01
C LEU A 236 -3.16 -6.42 16.22
N PRO A 237 -3.54 -5.48 15.34
CA PRO A 237 -4.71 -5.65 14.50
C PRO A 237 -4.58 -6.82 13.53
N LYS A 238 -5.71 -7.42 13.14
CA LYS A 238 -5.69 -8.56 12.20
C LYS A 238 -5.07 -8.22 10.85
N ALA A 239 -5.35 -7.03 10.32
CA ALA A 239 -4.79 -6.53 9.06
C ALA A 239 -3.50 -5.71 9.26
N MET A 240 -2.77 -5.98 10.36
CA MET A 240 -1.46 -5.38 10.66
C MET A 240 -1.47 -3.85 10.57
N GLU A 241 -0.84 -3.26 9.56
CA GLU A 241 -0.67 -1.83 9.33
C GLU A 241 -1.91 -1.14 8.76
N GLN A 242 -2.77 -1.87 8.03
CA GLN A 242 -3.91 -1.28 7.32
C GLN A 242 -4.83 -0.47 8.25
N PRO A 243 -5.19 -0.94 9.45
CA PRO A 243 -5.96 -0.15 10.42
C PRO A 243 -5.30 1.18 10.78
N PHE A 244 -3.98 1.23 10.91
CA PHE A 244 -3.26 2.45 11.26
C PHE A 244 -3.26 3.46 10.12
N ILE A 245 -2.95 3.00 8.90
CA ILE A 245 -2.94 3.87 7.71
C ILE A 245 -4.32 4.43 7.44
N THR A 246 -5.36 3.60 7.56
CA THR A 246 -6.75 4.02 7.34
C THR A 246 -7.20 5.02 8.40
N PHE A 247 -7.02 4.71 9.69
CA PHE A 247 -7.33 5.62 10.78
C PHE A 247 -6.62 6.98 10.62
N GLN A 248 -5.31 6.96 10.39
CA GLN A 248 -4.55 8.20 10.18
C GLN A 248 -4.99 8.91 8.91
N GLY A 249 -5.32 8.17 7.84
CA GLY A 249 -5.79 8.73 6.57
C GLY A 249 -7.06 9.56 6.76
N HIS A 250 -8.00 9.07 7.57
CA HIS A 250 -9.20 9.81 7.97
C HIS A 250 -8.87 11.00 8.87
N ARG A 251 -8.01 10.80 9.88
CA ARG A 251 -7.61 11.85 10.84
C ARG A 251 -6.91 13.03 10.16
N TYR A 252 -6.01 12.76 9.21
CA TYR A 252 -5.26 13.77 8.47
C TYR A 252 -6.02 14.28 7.24
N ARG A 253 -7.14 13.65 6.85
CA ARG A 253 -7.77 13.86 5.53
C ARG A 253 -6.76 13.68 4.40
N ALA A 254 -5.85 12.72 4.55
CA ALA A 254 -4.73 12.48 3.64
C ALA A 254 -5.12 11.65 2.41
N VAL A 255 -6.37 11.19 2.34
CA VAL A 255 -6.82 10.18 1.37
C VAL A 255 -7.94 10.70 0.52
N GLN A 256 -7.78 10.52 -0.79
CA GLN A 256 -8.85 10.65 -1.77
C GLN A 256 -9.11 9.25 -2.35
N PHE A 257 -10.38 8.85 -2.42
CA PHE A 257 -10.71 7.62 -3.14
C PHE A 257 -10.59 7.88 -4.63
N TYR A 258 -10.06 6.90 -5.38
CA TYR A 258 -10.05 6.99 -6.84
C TYR A 258 -11.45 7.36 -7.35
N PRO A 259 -11.58 8.34 -8.27
CA PRO A 259 -12.85 8.59 -8.90
C PRO A 259 -13.35 7.28 -9.52
N VAL A 260 -14.63 6.99 -9.34
CA VAL A 260 -15.26 5.68 -9.62
C VAL A 260 -14.94 5.12 -11.02
N ARG A 261 -14.61 5.96 -12.00
CA ARG A 261 -14.18 5.55 -13.35
C ARG A 261 -12.81 4.85 -13.41
N ASN A 262 -11.92 5.11 -12.45
CA ASN A 262 -10.63 4.41 -12.33
C ASN A 262 -10.71 3.19 -11.40
N MET A 263 -11.81 3.00 -10.65
CA MET A 263 -11.98 1.84 -9.78
C MET A 263 -12.22 0.52 -10.54
N THR A 264 -12.63 0.57 -11.82
CA THR A 264 -12.67 -0.62 -12.69
C THR A 264 -11.29 -1.16 -13.03
N GLN A 265 -10.24 -0.36 -12.78
CA GLN A 265 -8.86 -0.70 -13.09
C GLN A 265 -8.19 -1.56 -12.01
N VAL A 266 -8.77 -1.72 -10.82
CA VAL A 266 -8.19 -2.58 -9.78
C VAL A 266 -9.22 -3.60 -9.30
N LEU A 267 -8.99 -4.87 -9.66
CA LEU A 267 -9.85 -5.98 -9.25
C LEU A 267 -9.31 -6.61 -7.97
N TYR A 268 -10.15 -6.60 -6.94
CA TYR A 268 -9.96 -7.40 -5.74
C TYR A 268 -10.68 -8.72 -5.92
N LEU A 269 -9.97 -9.82 -5.72
CA LEU A 269 -10.52 -11.16 -5.80
C LEU A 269 -10.45 -11.81 -4.42
N SER A 270 -11.61 -12.13 -3.85
CA SER A 270 -11.70 -13.00 -2.68
C SER A 270 -11.53 -14.47 -3.07
N ASP A 271 -11.26 -15.34 -2.08
CA ASP A 271 -11.12 -16.80 -2.24
C ASP A 271 -12.24 -17.41 -3.13
N SER A 272 -13.49 -17.02 -2.86
CA SER A 272 -14.67 -17.49 -3.60
C SER A 272 -14.80 -16.93 -5.01
N GLN A 273 -14.21 -15.78 -5.30
CA GLN A 273 -14.30 -15.12 -6.60
C GLN A 273 -13.24 -15.63 -7.59
N PHE A 274 -12.14 -16.21 -7.12
CA PHE A 274 -11.07 -16.70 -8.02
C PHE A 274 -11.54 -17.76 -9.01
N ALA A 275 -12.38 -18.69 -8.54
CA ALA A 275 -12.81 -19.81 -9.37
C ALA A 275 -13.72 -19.35 -10.54
N THR A 276 -14.49 -18.28 -10.35
CA THR A 276 -15.60 -17.94 -11.25
C THR A 276 -15.44 -16.60 -11.97
N ARG A 277 -14.62 -15.67 -11.48
CA ARG A 277 -14.57 -14.31 -12.01
C ARG A 277 -13.54 -14.14 -13.13
N THR A 278 -14.00 -13.86 -14.34
CA THR A 278 -13.16 -13.36 -15.44
C THR A 278 -12.81 -11.89 -15.15
N PRO A 279 -11.53 -11.47 -15.27
CA PRO A 279 -11.19 -10.07 -15.13
C PRO A 279 -11.89 -9.23 -16.19
N ASP A 280 -12.35 -8.05 -15.79
CA ASP A 280 -12.71 -6.99 -16.72
C ASP A 280 -11.52 -6.73 -17.66
N PRO A 281 -11.69 -6.72 -18.99
CA PRO A 281 -10.62 -6.36 -19.93
C PRO A 281 -9.98 -4.98 -19.66
N ALA A 282 -10.70 -4.08 -18.99
CA ALA A 282 -10.21 -2.78 -18.57
C ALA A 282 -9.44 -2.79 -17.24
N ALA A 283 -9.38 -3.93 -16.53
CA ALA A 283 -8.62 -4.05 -15.30
C ALA A 283 -7.12 -3.85 -15.56
N VAL A 284 -6.50 -2.96 -14.80
CA VAL A 284 -5.06 -2.70 -14.81
C VAL A 284 -4.35 -3.57 -13.78
N LEU A 285 -4.93 -3.74 -12.59
CA LEU A 285 -4.37 -4.49 -11.47
C LEU A 285 -5.35 -5.56 -10.99
N VAL A 286 -4.81 -6.69 -10.52
CA VAL A 286 -5.55 -7.70 -9.76
C VAL A 286 -4.80 -7.99 -8.47
N HIS A 287 -5.43 -7.75 -7.33
CA HIS A 287 -4.85 -8.00 -6.01
C HIS A 287 -5.40 -9.32 -5.42
N PHE A 288 -4.52 -10.13 -4.84
CA PHE A 288 -4.77 -11.43 -4.24
C PHE A 288 -4.62 -11.39 -2.70
N PRO A 289 -5.49 -10.69 -1.94
CA PRO A 289 -5.30 -10.32 -0.52
C PRO A 289 -5.40 -11.47 0.49
N MET A 290 -5.26 -12.73 0.05
CA MET A 290 -5.48 -13.94 0.85
C MET A 290 -4.41 -14.15 1.93
N ARG A 291 -4.59 -15.13 2.82
CA ARG A 291 -3.55 -15.58 3.75
C ARG A 291 -2.99 -16.93 3.31
N GLY A 292 -1.66 -17.06 3.24
CA GLY A 292 -0.98 -18.36 3.15
C GLY A 292 -0.30 -18.70 1.81
N GLY A 293 0.30 -19.89 1.77
CA GLY A 293 1.20 -20.34 0.69
C GLY A 293 0.53 -20.65 -0.67
N GLN A 294 -0.79 -20.58 -0.77
CA GLN A 294 -1.51 -20.87 -2.02
C GLN A 294 -1.59 -19.69 -2.99
N LYS A 295 -1.20 -18.47 -2.59
CA LYS A 295 -1.24 -17.27 -3.45
C LYS A 295 -0.61 -17.49 -4.82
N LYS A 296 0.60 -18.06 -4.82
CA LYS A 296 1.36 -18.34 -6.05
C LYS A 296 0.61 -19.30 -6.98
N GLN A 297 -0.03 -20.33 -6.42
CA GLN A 297 -0.80 -21.29 -7.20
C GLN A 297 -2.06 -20.63 -7.77
N LEU A 298 -2.72 -19.78 -6.99
CA LEU A 298 -3.93 -19.06 -7.40
C LEU A 298 -3.64 -18.01 -8.47
N MET A 299 -2.55 -17.24 -8.35
CA MET A 299 -2.09 -16.33 -9.42
C MET A 299 -1.80 -17.09 -10.72
N ARG A 300 -1.12 -18.24 -10.64
CA ARG A 300 -0.85 -19.08 -11.81
C ARG A 300 -2.14 -19.64 -12.44
N ALA A 301 -3.03 -20.19 -11.63
CA ALA A 301 -4.32 -20.71 -12.10
C ALA A 301 -5.16 -19.61 -12.75
N PHE A 302 -5.17 -18.42 -12.14
CA PHE A 302 -5.84 -17.25 -12.69
C PHE A 302 -5.26 -16.85 -14.05
N MET A 303 -3.93 -16.81 -14.19
CA MET A 303 -3.28 -16.50 -15.46
C MET A 303 -3.56 -17.55 -16.54
N GLN A 304 -3.48 -18.84 -16.20
CA GLN A 304 -3.76 -19.94 -17.11
C GLN A 304 -5.20 -19.90 -17.63
N ARG A 305 -6.17 -19.79 -16.72
CA ARG A 305 -7.60 -19.76 -17.06
C ARG A 305 -7.96 -18.58 -17.97
N ASN A 306 -7.40 -17.40 -17.68
CA ASN A 306 -7.69 -16.19 -18.43
C ASN A 306 -6.79 -16.01 -19.66
N ARG A 307 -6.01 -17.04 -20.02
CA ARG A 307 -5.07 -17.00 -21.16
C ARG A 307 -4.17 -15.76 -21.12
N ILE A 308 -3.75 -15.38 -19.91
CA ILE A 308 -2.73 -14.35 -19.71
C ILE A 308 -1.40 -15.02 -20.04
N VAL A 309 -1.13 -15.12 -21.33
CA VAL A 309 0.06 -15.77 -21.87
C VAL A 309 1.18 -14.76 -21.84
N LEU A 310 2.10 -14.95 -20.90
CA LEU A 310 3.43 -14.37 -21.00
C LEU A 310 4.08 -15.02 -22.21
N GLN A 311 4.21 -14.29 -23.32
CA GLN A 311 4.97 -14.79 -24.44
C GLN A 311 6.40 -15.02 -23.94
N ALA A 312 6.88 -16.27 -23.95
CA ALA A 312 8.27 -16.57 -23.67
C ALA A 312 9.11 -15.73 -24.62
N ASP A 313 9.98 -14.86 -24.07
CA ASP A 313 10.72 -13.78 -24.72
C ASP A 313 11.02 -14.01 -26.21
N LYS A 314 10.00 -13.83 -27.05
CA LYS A 314 10.23 -13.44 -28.43
C LYS A 314 10.54 -11.98 -28.26
N HIS A 315 11.78 -11.59 -28.52
CA HIS A 315 12.27 -10.21 -28.54
C HIS A 315 11.45 -9.31 -29.49
N HIS A 316 10.17 -9.12 -29.22
CA HIS A 316 9.36 -8.09 -29.81
C HIS A 316 9.80 -6.83 -29.07
N GLY A 317 10.59 -6.02 -29.76
CA GLY A 317 11.10 -4.76 -29.29
C GLY A 317 9.97 -3.80 -28.97
N ALA A 318 9.32 -3.99 -27.82
CA ALA A 318 8.67 -2.91 -27.10
C ALA A 318 9.80 -1.95 -26.71
N THR A 319 10.16 -1.06 -27.63
CA THR A 319 11.02 0.07 -27.32
C THR A 319 10.34 0.84 -26.20
N CYS A 320 10.94 0.82 -25.02
CA CYS A 320 10.57 1.67 -23.89
C CYS A 320 10.76 3.12 -24.35
N THR A 321 9.72 3.77 -24.88
CA THR A 321 9.77 5.10 -25.50
C THR A 321 9.77 6.26 -24.49
N SER A 322 9.94 5.99 -23.20
CA SER A 322 9.74 6.99 -22.15
C SER A 322 11.01 7.66 -21.61
N GLN A 323 12.18 7.47 -22.21
CA GLN A 323 13.33 8.32 -21.88
C GLN A 323 13.36 9.54 -22.81
N PRO A 324 13.01 10.76 -22.34
CA PRO A 324 13.33 11.95 -23.10
C PRO A 324 14.85 12.01 -23.24
N GLU A 325 15.32 12.10 -24.50
CA GLU A 325 16.73 12.37 -24.79
C GLU A 325 17.17 13.57 -23.96
N ARG A 326 18.14 13.37 -23.06
CA ARG A 326 18.78 14.48 -22.35
C ARG A 326 19.43 15.36 -23.41
N ALA A 327 18.85 16.54 -23.64
CA ALA A 327 19.52 17.61 -24.36
C ALA A 327 20.87 17.86 -23.68
N LYS A 328 21.95 17.72 -24.46
CA LYS A 328 23.33 17.93 -24.03
C LYS A 328 23.62 19.41 -23.81
#